data_AF-A0A3D5D722-F1
#
_entry.id   AF-A0A3D5D722-F1
#
_cell.length_a   1.000
_cell.length_b   1.000
_cell.length_c   1.000
_cell.angle_alpha   90.00
_cell.angle_beta   90.00
_cell.angle_gamma   90.00
#
_symmetry.space_group_name_H-M   'P 1'
#
loop_
_entity.id
_entity.type
_entity.pdbx_description
1 polymer ?
#
loop_
_entity_poly.entity_id
_entity_poly.type
_entity_poly.pdbx_seq_one_letter_code
_entity_poly.pdbx_strand_id
1 'polypeptide(L)' 'MPITINRDGENFGPYTTEEVRDLLANGTLKEDDLAHEEGTEGWVPLRSLPGLQTTAPIEAEA' A
#
# COMPACT_ATOMS: atom_id res chain seq x y z
N MET A 1 -10.89 -3.96 -3.90
CA MET A 1 -10.06 -4.26 -5.07
C MET A 1 -8.84 -5.02 -4.58
N PRO A 2 -8.52 -6.19 -5.18
CA PRO A 2 -7.33 -6.94 -4.81
C PRO A 2 -6.06 -6.21 -5.29
N ILE A 3 -5.09 -6.08 -4.39
CA ILE A 3 -3.80 -5.43 -4.63
C ILE A 3 -2.71 -6.48 -4.48
N THR A 4 -1.94 -6.72 -5.53
CA THR A 4 -0.77 -7.60 -5.46
C THR A 4 0.46 -6.77 -5.18
N ILE A 5 1.34 -7.21 -4.28
CA ILE A 5 2.57 -6.51 -3.95
C ILE A 5 3.76 -7.33 -4.45
N ASN A 6 4.61 -6.74 -5.29
CA ASN A 6 5.89 -7.32 -5.67
C ASN A 6 6.97 -6.76 -4.75
N ARG A 7 7.58 -7.65 -3.98
CA ARG A 7 8.67 -7.34 -3.06
C ARG A 7 9.80 -8.32 -3.28
N ASP A 8 11.00 -7.79 -3.49
CA ASP A 8 12.23 -8.59 -3.69
C ASP A 8 12.11 -9.64 -4.82
N GLY A 9 11.18 -9.44 -5.78
CA GLY A 9 10.90 -10.38 -6.87
C GLY A 9 9.82 -11.42 -6.57
N GLU A 10 9.28 -11.45 -5.35
CA GLU A 10 8.16 -12.30 -4.95
C GLU A 10 6.84 -11.50 -4.94
N ASN A 11 5.77 -12.13 -5.41
CA ASN A 11 4.43 -11.55 -5.41
C ASN A 11 3.66 -12.00 -4.17
N PHE A 12 3.21 -11.04 -3.37
CA PHE A 12 2.42 -11.23 -2.17
C PHE A 12 1.00 -10.72 -2.38
N GLY A 13 0.03 -11.43 -1.81
CA GLY A 13 -1.38 -11.09 -1.88
C GLY A 13 -2.21 -12.07 -2.73
N PRO A 14 -3.36 -11.64 -3.26
CA PRO A 14 -3.85 -10.25 -3.24
C PRO A 14 -4.28 -9.77 -1.84
N TYR A 15 -3.91 -8.54 -1.50
CA TYR A 15 -4.30 -7.84 -0.28
C TYR A 15 -5.38 -6.79 -0.56
N THR A 16 -6.09 -6.39 0.47
CA THR A 16 -6.96 -5.22 0.43
C THR A 16 -6.20 -3.93 0.72
N THR A 17 -6.74 -2.77 0.34
CA THR A 17 -6.15 -1.46 0.67
C THR A 17 -5.89 -1.32 2.18
N GLU A 18 -6.80 -1.82 3.02
CA GLU A 18 -6.66 -1.81 4.48
C GLU A 18 -5.50 -2.69 4.95
N GLU A 19 -5.37 -3.92 4.44
CA GLU A 19 -4.24 -4.80 4.76
C GLU A 19 -2.91 -4.19 4.33
N VAL A 20 -2.84 -3.61 3.13
CA VAL A 20 -1.62 -2.95 2.63
C VAL A 20 -1.24 -1.79 3.55
N ARG A 21 -2.21 -1.01 4.07
CA ARG A 21 -1.96 0.05 5.06
C ARG A 21 -1.41 -0.52 6.37
N ASP A 22 -2.02 -1.58 6.88
CA ASP A 22 -1.59 -2.21 8.12
C ASP A 22 -0.17 -2.77 7.99
N LEU A 23 0.13 -3.40 6.86
CA LEU A 23 1.45 -3.93 6.52
C LEU A 23 2.50 -2.81 6.32
N LEU A 24 2.14 -1.67 5.73
CA LEU A 24 3.00 -0.49 5.68
C LEU A 24 3.23 0.09 7.08
N ALA A 25 2.16 0.22 7.88
CA ALA A 25 2.22 0.80 9.21
C ALA A 25 3.03 -0.05 10.20
N ASN A 26 2.97 -1.39 10.06
CA ASN A 26 3.76 -2.30 10.87
C ASN A 26 5.20 -2.53 10.33
N GLY A 27 5.52 -1.97 9.15
CA GLY A 27 6.84 -2.08 8.51
C GLY A 27 7.10 -3.39 7.74
N THR A 28 6.07 -4.24 7.57
CA THR A 28 6.13 -5.42 6.71
C THR A 28 6.27 -5.03 5.24
N LEU A 29 5.63 -3.95 4.81
CA LEU A 29 5.79 -3.38 3.47
C LEU A 29 6.57 -2.07 3.53
N LYS A 30 7.33 -1.79 2.47
CA LYS A 30 8.08 -0.55 2.27
C LYS A 30 7.37 0.31 1.25
N GLU A 31 7.45 1.61 1.44
CA GLU A 31 6.89 2.61 0.52
C GLU A 31 7.40 2.49 -0.92
N ASP A 32 8.60 1.90 -1.10
CA ASP A 32 9.24 1.62 -2.39
C ASP A 32 8.81 0.27 -3.01
N ASP A 33 8.12 -0.60 -2.27
CA ASP A 33 7.58 -1.85 -2.80
C ASP A 33 6.53 -1.53 -3.88
N LEU A 34 6.49 -2.38 -4.90
CA LEU A 34 5.61 -2.21 -6.05
C LEU A 34 4.26 -2.86 -5.78
N ALA A 35 3.18 -2.13 -6.02
CA ALA A 35 1.81 -2.57 -5.86
C ALA A 35 1.08 -2.52 -7.20
N HIS A 36 0.31 -3.57 -7.51
CA HIS A 36 -0.54 -3.64 -8.69
C HIS A 36 -1.97 -3.86 -8.25
N GLU A 37 -2.81 -2.86 -8.50
CA GLU A 37 -4.25 -2.96 -8.27
C GLU A 37 -4.92 -3.61 -9.48
N GLU A 38 -5.76 -4.61 -9.24
CA GLU A 38 -6.54 -5.24 -10.30
C GLU A 38 -7.46 -4.19 -10.97
N GLY A 39 -7.12 -3.83 -12.21
CA GLY A 39 -7.76 -2.73 -12.96
C GLY A 39 -6.82 -1.59 -13.36
N THR A 40 -5.58 -1.57 -12.86
CA THR A 40 -4.53 -0.63 -13.28
C THR A 40 -3.57 -1.26 -14.28
N GLU A 41 -3.01 -0.43 -15.18
CA GLU A 41 -2.18 -0.90 -16.31
C GLU A 41 -0.74 -1.25 -15.89
N GLY A 42 -0.35 -1.08 -14.62
CA GLY A 42 0.99 -1.41 -14.19
C GLY A 42 1.19 -1.39 -12.69
N TRP A 43 2.41 -1.79 -12.30
CA TRP A 43 2.90 -1.73 -10.93
C TRP A 43 3.27 -0.30 -10.57
N VAL A 44 2.74 0.19 -9.46
CA VAL A 44 3.02 1.52 -8.91
C VAL A 44 3.62 1.39 -7.51
N PRO A 45 4.54 2.25 -7.09
CA PRO A 45 5.08 2.21 -5.74
C PRO A 45 3.97 2.40 -4.70
N LEU A 46 4.07 1.75 -3.55
CA LEU A 46 3.13 1.92 -2.44
C LEU A 46 2.97 3.38 -2.01
N ARG A 47 4.05 4.17 -2.01
CA ARG A 47 3.98 5.63 -1.76
C ARG A 47 3.06 6.39 -2.71
N SER A 48 2.88 5.88 -3.93
CA SER A 48 2.12 6.52 -4.99
C SER A 48 0.63 6.21 -4.91
N LEU A 49 0.21 5.25 -4.08
CA LEU A 49 -1.19 4.87 -3.95
C LEU A 49 -1.95 5.86 -3.04
N PRO A 50 -2.95 6.58 -3.59
CA PRO A 50 -3.79 7.46 -2.80
C PRO A 50 -4.65 6.64 -1.84
N GLY A 51 -4.56 6.91 -0.54
CA GLY A 51 -5.26 6.17 0.52
C GLY A 51 -4.36 5.30 1.40
N LEU A 52 -3.11 5.05 0.98
CA LEU A 52 -2.09 4.44 1.84
C LEU A 52 -1.30 5.45 2.67
N GLN A 53 -1.20 6.68 2.16
CA GLN A 53 -0.75 7.83 2.92
C GLN A 53 -1.66 7.93 4.14
N THR A 54 -1.15 7.52 5.30
CA THR A 54 -1.82 7.78 6.57
C THR A 54 -1.85 9.29 6.72
N THR A 55 -2.91 9.91 6.21
CA THR A 55 -3.38 11.13 6.84
C THR A 55 -3.86 10.63 8.20
N ALA A 56 -2.93 10.47 9.14
CA ALA A 56 -3.29 10.60 10.53
C ALA A 56 -4.20 11.84 10.56
N PRO A 57 -5.44 11.75 11.07
CA PRO A 57 -6.20 12.96 11.27
C PRO A 57 -5.24 13.84 12.07
N ILE A 58 -4.88 14.99 11.50
CA ILE A 58 -4.37 16.09 12.29
C ILE A 58 -5.42 16.24 13.37
N GLU A 59 -5.09 15.72 14.54
CA GLU A 59 -5.79 16.02 15.76
C GLU A 59 -5.68 17.53 15.80
N ALA A 60 -6.76 18.20 15.37
CA ALA A 60 -6.91 19.62 15.53
C ALA A 60 -7.00 19.79 17.05
N GLU A 61 -5.83 19.92 17.65
CA GLU A 61 -5.63 20.47 18.98
C GLU A 61 -6.38 21.80 19.04
N ALA A 62 -7.53 21.82 19.72
CA ALA A 62 -7.94 22.79 20.76
C ALA A 62 -9.47 22.81 20.96
#